data_AF-A0A2S1PPB4-F1
#
_entry.id   AF-A0A2S1PPB4-F1
#
_cell.length_a   1.000
_cell.length_b   1.000
_cell.length_c   1.000
_cell.angle_alpha   90.00
_cell.angle_beta   90.00
_cell.angle_gamma   90.00
#
_symmetry.space_group_name_H-M   'P 1'
#
loop_
_entity.id
_entity.type
_entity.pdbx_description
1 polymer ?
#
loop_
_entity_poly.entity_id
_entity_poly.type
_entity_poly.pdbx_seq_one_letter_code
_entity_poly.pdbx_strand_id
1 'polypeptide(L)'
;MNAPEIAPAVAATDVQRQQADSSPVHHEPVVTQTVTEVYTRRDGRSARKTNRTLAFATRVTPAFDQEIRDIAEREGLKLVEVLEKAVEAYKEKQGY
;
A
#
# COMPACT_ATOMS: atom_id res chain seq x y z
N MET A 1 -26.11 -25.03 -46.83
CA MET A 1 -24.80 -25.36 -47.43
C MET A 1 -23.93 -24.11 -47.36
N ASN A 2 -22.76 -24.00 -46.76
CA ASN A 2 -22.02 -24.66 -45.68
C ASN A 2 -21.02 -23.56 -45.24
N ALA A 3 -20.87 -23.29 -43.95
CA ALA A 3 -19.80 -22.43 -43.45
C ALA A 3 -18.63 -23.33 -42.99
N PRO A 4 -17.37 -23.10 -43.40
CA PRO A 4 -16.22 -23.77 -42.80
C PRO A 4 -15.83 -23.02 -41.51
N GLU A 5 -15.74 -23.67 -40.36
CA GLU A 5 -14.67 -24.55 -39.86
C GLU A 5 -13.63 -23.77 -39.03
N ILE A 6 -13.94 -23.67 -37.73
CA ILE A 6 -13.08 -23.84 -36.54
C ILE A 6 -11.64 -23.30 -36.62
N ALA A 7 -11.34 -22.26 -35.83
CA ALA A 7 -9.97 -21.87 -35.51
C ALA A 7 -9.34 -22.85 -34.49
N PRO A 8 -8.10 -23.34 -34.67
CA PRO A 8 -7.46 -24.16 -33.66
C PRO A 8 -6.96 -23.28 -32.51
N ALA A 9 -7.36 -23.62 -31.29
CA ALA A 9 -6.70 -23.16 -30.08
C ALA A 9 -5.36 -23.90 -29.95
N VAL A 10 -4.25 -23.16 -29.81
CA VAL A 10 -2.97 -23.73 -29.35
C VAL A 10 -2.59 -23.12 -28.01
N ALA A 11 -2.47 -24.03 -27.05
CA ALA A 11 -2.04 -23.92 -25.67
C ALA A 11 -0.61 -23.33 -25.58
N ALA A 12 -0.36 -22.41 -24.66
CA ALA A 12 0.26 -22.63 -23.34
C ALA A 12 1.80 -22.74 -23.34
N THR A 13 2.40 -21.84 -22.52
CA THR A 13 3.60 -22.01 -21.67
C THR A 13 4.89 -22.55 -22.28
N ASP A 14 6.00 -21.82 -22.15
CA ASP A 14 6.86 -22.01 -20.97
C ASP A 14 7.97 -20.95 -20.87
N VAL A 15 8.39 -20.74 -19.63
CA VAL A 15 9.39 -19.81 -19.14
C VAL A 15 10.78 -20.39 -19.39
N GLN A 16 11.71 -19.64 -19.97
CA GLN A 16 13.13 -19.91 -19.69
C GLN A 16 13.94 -18.62 -19.64
N ARG A 17 14.04 -18.08 -18.41
CA ARG A 17 15.12 -17.17 -18.01
C ARG A 17 16.42 -17.98 -17.99
N GLN A 18 17.36 -17.65 -18.86
CA GLN A 18 18.75 -18.09 -18.73
C GLN A 18 19.58 -16.92 -18.23
N GLN A 19 19.68 -16.78 -16.91
CA GLN A 19 20.77 -16.05 -16.28
C GLN A 19 21.94 -17.02 -16.15
N ALA A 20 22.97 -16.79 -16.96
CA ALA A 20 24.29 -17.32 -16.73
C ALA A 20 24.95 -16.43 -15.69
N ASP A 21 25.27 -16.95 -14.50
CA ASP A 21 26.50 -16.56 -13.81
C ASP A 21 26.80 -17.53 -12.67
N SER A 22 27.85 -18.33 -12.83
CA SER A 22 28.44 -19.11 -11.74
C SER A 22 29.91 -19.33 -12.05
N SER A 23 30.78 -18.42 -11.59
CA SER A 23 32.08 -18.81 -11.05
C SER A 23 32.58 -17.79 -10.01
N PRO A 24 33.28 -18.26 -8.96
CA PRO A 24 33.31 -17.60 -7.67
C PRO A 24 34.57 -16.75 -7.51
N VAL A 25 34.42 -15.51 -7.03
CA VAL A 25 35.57 -14.73 -6.52
C VAL A 25 35.49 -14.66 -5.00
N HIS A 26 36.34 -15.46 -4.37
CA HIS A 26 36.71 -15.31 -2.96
C HIS A 26 37.22 -13.88 -2.72
N HIS A 27 36.59 -13.16 -1.81
CA HIS A 27 37.22 -12.02 -1.13
C HIS A 27 36.96 -12.16 0.37
N GLU A 28 38.06 -12.18 1.12
CA GLU A 28 38.08 -12.17 2.59
C GLU A 28 37.34 -10.96 3.18
N PRO A 29 36.82 -11.06 4.42
CA PRO A 29 36.07 -9.99 5.03
C PRO A 29 37.01 -8.93 5.58
N VAL A 30 37.24 -7.85 4.81
CA VAL A 30 37.81 -6.62 5.37
C VAL A 30 36.74 -5.95 6.22
N VAL A 31 36.87 -6.10 7.54
CA VAL A 31 36.08 -5.39 8.53
C VAL A 31 36.46 -3.91 8.47
N THR A 32 35.74 -3.13 7.66
CA THR A 32 35.77 -1.67 7.76
C THR A 32 34.53 -1.22 8.51
N GLN A 33 34.70 -0.92 9.80
CA GLN A 33 33.72 -0.16 10.58
C GLN A 33 33.66 1.25 9.99
N THR A 34 32.75 1.46 9.03
CA THR A 34 32.27 2.79 8.69
C THR A 34 31.02 3.02 9.51
N VAL A 35 31.09 3.99 10.42
CA VAL A 35 29.89 4.60 11.03
C VAL A 35 29.11 5.19 9.86
N THR A 36 28.20 4.39 9.31
CA THR A 36 27.20 4.84 8.37
C THR A 36 26.18 5.58 9.22
N GLU A 37 26.46 6.85 9.53
CA GLU A 37 25.37 7.80 9.58
C GLU A 37 24.69 7.67 8.23
N VAL A 38 23.58 6.94 8.21
CA VAL A 38 22.74 6.78 7.03
C VAL A 38 22.24 8.18 6.73
N TYR A 39 23.00 8.90 5.90
CA TYR A 39 22.53 10.10 5.24
C TYR A 39 21.32 9.64 4.42
N THR A 40 20.16 9.73 5.05
CA THR A 40 18.90 9.40 4.43
C THR A 40 18.73 10.53 3.43
N ARG A 41 19.15 10.28 2.19
CA ARG A 41 18.86 11.17 1.07
C ARG A 41 17.37 11.44 1.17
N ARG A 42 16.98 12.66 1.58
CA ARG A 42 15.58 13.09 1.58
C ARG A 42 15.13 12.89 0.15
N ASP A 43 14.47 11.75 -0.11
CA ASP A 43 14.03 11.40 -1.44
C ASP A 43 13.23 12.62 -1.93
N GLY A 44 13.51 13.11 -3.14
CA GLY A 44 12.75 14.20 -3.75
C GLY A 44 11.27 13.86 -3.89
N ARG A 45 10.88 12.59 -3.67
CA ARG A 45 9.49 12.17 -3.46
C ARG A 45 8.86 12.66 -2.15
N SER A 46 9.65 12.92 -1.11
CA SER A 46 9.20 13.53 0.16
C SER A 46 8.89 15.03 0.03
N ALA A 47 9.46 15.68 -0.99
CA ALA A 47 9.25 17.11 -1.25
C ALA A 47 7.95 17.42 -2.01
N ARG A 48 7.30 16.40 -2.57
CA ARG A 48 5.91 16.57 -3.00
C ARG A 48 5.07 16.54 -1.73
N LYS A 49 4.58 17.71 -1.29
CA LYS A 49 3.45 17.88 -0.37
C LYS A 49 2.23 17.18 -0.98
N THR A 50 2.25 15.86 -0.99
CA THR A 50 1.19 15.08 -1.59
C THR A 50 0.17 14.91 -0.49
N ASN A 51 -1.02 15.48 -0.69
CA ASN A 51 -2.25 15.06 -0.06
C ASN A 51 -2.52 13.58 -0.40
N ARG A 52 -1.61 12.67 0.00
CA ARG A 52 -1.74 11.22 -0.17
C ARG A 52 -2.74 10.78 0.88
N THR A 53 -3.93 10.44 0.42
CA THR A 53 -4.91 9.73 1.22
C THR A 53 -4.44 8.28 1.36
N LEU A 54 -4.43 7.76 2.59
CA LEU A 54 -4.22 6.33 2.85
C LEU A 54 -5.59 5.64 2.88
N ALA A 55 -5.68 4.44 2.30
CA ALA A 55 -6.90 3.66 2.39
C ALA A 55 -7.11 3.18 3.83
N PHE A 56 -8.28 3.48 4.39
CA PHE A 56 -8.67 3.04 5.72
C PHE A 56 -9.71 1.92 5.60
N ALA A 57 -9.24 0.68 5.57
CA ALA A 57 -10.06 -0.52 5.38
C ALA A 57 -10.10 -1.35 6.67
N THR A 58 -11.04 -1.02 7.56
CA THR A 58 -11.26 -1.76 8.81
C THR A 58 -12.57 -2.55 8.74
N ARG A 59 -12.64 -3.63 9.52
CA ARG A 59 -13.91 -4.35 9.76
C ARG A 59 -14.49 -3.85 11.07
N VAL A 60 -15.76 -3.47 11.05
CA VAL A 60 -16.48 -2.92 12.20
C VAL A 60 -17.80 -3.65 12.39
N THR A 61 -18.45 -3.43 13.53
CA THR A 61 -19.80 -3.96 13.77
C THR A 61 -20.82 -3.21 12.90
N PRO A 62 -21.93 -3.86 12.49
CA PRO A 62 -22.96 -3.20 11.69
C PRO A 62 -23.58 -1.98 12.37
N ALA A 63 -23.80 -2.05 13.69
CA ALA A 63 -24.38 -0.94 14.46
C ALA A 63 -23.48 0.30 14.44
N PHE A 64 -22.16 0.13 14.55
CA PHE A 64 -21.21 1.24 14.50
C PHE A 64 -21.15 1.88 13.11
N ASP A 65 -21.15 1.08 12.03
CA ASP A 65 -21.18 1.59 10.66
C ASP A 65 -22.46 2.42 10.41
N GLN A 66 -23.61 1.93 10.90
CA GLN A 66 -24.87 2.65 10.79
C GLN A 66 -24.84 3.98 11.55
N GLU A 67 -24.39 3.98 12.80
CA GLU A 67 -24.32 5.20 13.61
C GLU A 67 -23.43 6.29 12.98
N ILE A 68 -22.28 5.90 12.42
CA ILE A 68 -21.41 6.85 11.72
C ILE A 68 -22.08 7.41 10.46
N ARG A 69 -22.79 6.57 9.68
CA ARG A 69 -23.52 7.04 8.49
C ARG A 69 -24.60 8.04 8.86
N ASP A 70 -25.35 7.78 9.93
CA ASP A 70 -26.42 8.67 10.39
C ASP A 70 -25.85 10.04 10.83
N ILE A 71 -24.72 10.05 11.54
CA ILE A 71 -24.02 11.29 11.93
C ILE A 71 -23.53 12.04 10.68
N ALA A 72 -22.90 11.32 9.76
CA ALA A 72 -22.36 11.88 8.53
C ALA A 72 -23.46 12.52 7.66
N GLU A 73 -24.59 11.85 7.49
CA GLU A 73 -25.74 12.37 6.73
C GLU A 73 -26.34 13.60 7.40
N ARG A 74 -26.56 13.55 8.72
CA ARG A 74 -27.13 14.66 9.49
C ARG A 74 -26.28 15.92 9.43
N GLU A 75 -24.95 15.77 9.45
CA GLU A 75 -24.00 16.89 9.51
C GLU A 75 -23.40 17.25 8.14
N GLY A 76 -23.74 16.51 7.09
CA GLY A 76 -23.19 16.72 5.74
C GLY A 76 -21.68 16.43 5.64
N LEU A 77 -21.19 15.46 6.42
CA LEU A 77 -19.78 15.09 6.51
C LEU A 77 -19.48 13.80 5.75
N LYS A 78 -18.20 13.56 5.45
CA LYS A 78 -17.72 12.23 5.05
C LYS A 78 -17.54 11.36 6.29
N LEU A 79 -17.69 10.05 6.11
CA LEU A 79 -17.43 9.05 7.18
C LEU A 79 -16.04 9.24 7.81
N VAL A 80 -15.03 9.54 7.00
CA VAL A 80 -13.65 9.78 7.47
C VAL A 80 -13.57 11.03 8.34
N GLU A 81 -14.29 12.10 8.01
CA GLU A 81 -14.29 13.35 8.79
C GLU A 81 -14.96 13.15 10.16
N VAL A 82 -16.01 12.31 10.22
CA VAL A 82 -16.62 11.90 11.49
C VAL A 82 -15.61 11.14 12.35
N LEU A 83 -14.85 10.22 11.76
CA LEU A 83 -13.82 9.45 12.47
C LEU A 83 -12.67 10.34 12.96
N GLU A 84 -12.21 11.30 12.16
CA GLU A 84 -11.17 12.25 12.57
C GLU A 84 -11.61 13.09 13.77
N LYS A 85 -12.84 13.64 13.73
CA LYS A 85 -13.45 14.35 14.87
C LYS A 85 -13.61 13.46 16.09
N ALA A 86 -14.00 12.20 15.91
CA ALA A 86 -14.13 11.25 17.01
C ALA A 86 -12.77 11.00 17.70
N VAL A 87 -11.69 10.93 16.93
CA VAL A 87 -10.32 10.79 17.47
C VAL A 87 -9.90 12.05 18.22
N GLU A 88 -10.17 13.24 17.69
CA GLU A 88 -9.89 14.51 18.40
C GLU A 88 -10.63 14.59 19.73
N ALA A 89 -11.94 14.33 19.74
CA ALA A 89 -12.74 14.30 20.95
C ALA A 89 -12.26 13.23 21.95
N TYR A 90 -11.76 12.09 21.47
CA TYR A 90 -11.18 11.06 22.32
C TYR A 90 -9.87 11.54 22.98
N LYS A 91 -9.00 12.23 22.23
CA LYS A 91 -7.76 12.82 22.76
C LYS A 91 -8.04 13.88 23.83
N GLU A 92 -8.96 14.79 23.56
CA GLU A 92 -9.36 15.83 24.51
C GLU A 92 -9.88 15.24 25.82
N LYS A 93 -10.69 14.18 25.74
CA LYS A 93 -11.24 13.49 26.93
C LYS A 93 -10.19 12.73 27.73
N GLN A 94 -9.16 12.18 27.07
CA GLN A 94 -8.15 11.33 27.71
C GLN A 94 -6.83 12.07 28.03
N GLY A 95 -6.68 13.31 27.57
CA GLY A 95 -5.47 14.12 27.81
C GLY A 95 -4.24 13.62 27.04
N TYR A 96 -4.44 13.06 25.84
CA TYR A 96 -3.35 12.66 24.93
C TYR A 96 -2.71 13.83 24.20
#